data_AF-A0A2X2T463-F1
#
_entry.id   AF-A0A2X2T463-F1
#
_cell.length_a   1.000
_cell.length_b   1.000
_cell.length_c   1.000
_cell.angle_alpha   90.00
_cell.angle_beta   90.00
_cell.angle_gamma   90.00
#
_symmetry.space_group_name_H-M   'P 1'
#
loop_
_entity.id
_entity.type
_entity.pdbx_description
1 polymer ?
#
loop_
_entity_poly.entity_id
_entity_poly.type
_entity_poly.pdbx_seq_one_letter_code
_entity_poly.pdbx_strand_id
1 'polypeptide(L)' 'MKIIILGAGQVGGTLAENLVGENNDITVVDTNQGSSAHPAG' A
#
# COMPACT_ATOMS: atom_id res chain seq x y z
N MET A 1 6.27 -2.80 -16.12
CA MET A 1 5.41 -1.62 -16.40
C MET A 1 5.53 -0.62 -15.25
N LYS A 2 5.07 0.64 -15.35
CA LYS A 2 5.09 1.58 -14.20
C LYS A 2 3.71 1.67 -13.57
N ILE A 3 3.62 1.44 -12.26
CA ILE A 3 2.37 1.41 -11.50
C ILE A 3 2.50 2.31 -10.29
N ILE A 4 1.49 3.14 -10.04
CA ILE A 4 1.41 4.00 -8.86
C ILE A 4 0.19 3.57 -8.04
N ILE A 5 0.42 3.25 -6.76
CA ILE A 5 -0.64 2.89 -5.81
C ILE A 5 -0.79 4.03 -4.81
N LEU A 6 -2.01 4.56 -4.68
CA LEU A 6 -2.35 5.60 -3.70
C LEU A 6 -3.07 4.96 -2.50
N GLY A 7 -2.37 4.83 -1.37
CA GLY A 7 -2.81 4.19 -0.14
C GLY A 7 -2.18 2.80 0.07
N ALA A 8 -1.50 2.60 1.19
CA ALA A 8 -0.82 1.35 1.57
C ALA A 8 -1.56 0.58 2.68
N GLY A 9 -2.87 0.83 2.84
CA GLY A 9 -3.73 0.04 3.73
C GLY A 9 -3.89 -1.42 3.26
N GLN A 10 -4.85 -2.15 3.85
CA GLN A 10 -5.00 -3.60 3.63
C GLN A 10 -5.00 -4.03 2.15
N VAL A 11 -5.72 -3.30 1.30
CA VAL A 11 -5.82 -3.62 -0.13
C VAL A 11 -4.57 -3.16 -0.89
N GLY A 12 -4.08 -1.95 -0.62
CA GLY A 12 -2.95 -1.37 -1.34
C GLY A 12 -1.64 -2.13 -1.12
N GLY A 13 -1.37 -2.58 0.12
CA GLY A 13 -0.22 -3.41 0.44
C GLY A 13 -0.28 -4.77 -0.27
N THR A 14 -1.40 -5.48 -0.14
CA THR A 14 -1.60 -6.79 -0.78
C THR A 14 -1.48 -6.71 -2.31
N LEU A 15 -1.99 -5.63 -2.91
CA LEU A 15 -1.87 -5.40 -4.35
C LEU A 15 -0.42 -5.16 -4.77
N ALA A 16 0.33 -4.35 -4.02
CA ALA A 16 1.75 -4.10 -4.31
C ALA A 16 2.59 -5.38 -4.24
N GLU A 17 2.35 -6.23 -3.24
CA GLU A 17 3.03 -7.52 -3.08
C GLU A 17 2.78 -8.46 -4.27
N ASN A 18 1.55 -8.55 -4.73
CA ASN A 18 1.22 -9.38 -5.89
C ASN A 18 1.85 -8.87 -7.20
N LEU A 19 2.06 -7.56 -7.31
CA LEU A 19 2.56 -6.94 -8.54
C LEU A 19 4.09 -6.90 -8.64
N VAL A 20 4.83 -7.02 -7.52
CA VAL A 20 6.31 -6.93 -7.52
C VAL A 20 6.96 -8.13 -8.21
N GLY A 21 6.30 -9.30 -8.20
CA GLY A 21 6.79 -10.52 -8.86
C GLY A 21 6.76 -10.46 -10.40
N GLU A 22 6.05 -9.48 -10.97
CA GLU A 22 5.76 -9.37 -12.40
C GLU A 22 6.73 -8.42 -13.13
N ASN A 23 7.89 -8.12 -12.55
CA ASN A 23 8.87 -7.15 -13.08
C ASN A 23 8.27 -5.75 -13.33
N ASN A 24 7.41 -5.31 -12.41
CA ASN A 24 6.83 -3.97 -12.42
C ASN A 24 7.62 -3.00 -11.54
N ASP A 25 7.71 -1.76 -12.01
CA ASP A 25 8.25 -0.63 -11.27
C ASP A 25 7.07 0.04 -10.52
N ILE A 26 6.99 -0.24 -9.22
CA ILE A 26 5.84 0.11 -8.39
C ILE A 26 6.25 1.20 -7.40
N THR A 27 5.50 2.30 -7.40
CA THR A 27 5.61 3.34 -6.38
C THR A 27 4.33 3.37 -5.55
N VAL A 28 4.46 3.22 -4.24
CA VAL A 28 3.33 3.33 -3.31
C VAL A 28 3.40 4.68 -2.60
N VAL A 29 2.33 5.45 -2.67
CA VAL A 29 2.19 6.74 -1.99
C VAL A 29 1.05 6.61 -0.99
N ASP A 30 1.36 6.70 0.30
CA ASP A 30 0.35 6.74 1.36
C ASP A 30 0.35 8.13 2.00
N THR A 31 -0.84 8.72 2.11
CA THR A 31 -1.05 10.03 2.73
C THR A 31 -1.46 9.92 4.20
N ASN A 32 -1.69 8.72 4.73
CA ASN A 32 -2.14 8.48 6.09
C ASN A 32 -1.01 7.91 6.96
N GLN A 33 -0.33 8.78 7.70
CA GLN A 33 0.55 8.36 8.79
C GLN A 33 -0.27 8.10 10.06
N GLY A 34 -0.67 6.85 10.27
CA GLY A 34 -1.01 6.34 11.59
C GLY A 34 -2.42 6.65 12.11
N SER A 35 -3.25 5.61 12.10
CA SER A 35 -4.23 5.41 13.17
C SER A 35 -4.17 3.95 13.63
N SER A 36 -3.00 3.52 14.09
CA SER A 36 -2.76 2.20 14.70
C SER A 36 -3.04 2.15 16.21
N ALA A 37 -3.83 3.07 16.76
CA ALA A 37 -4.28 2.99 18.14
C ALA A 37 -5.62 3.72 18.34
N HIS A 38 -6.72 3.07 17.98
CA HIS A 38 -7.96 3.29 18.72
C HIS A 38 -7.95 2.28 19.87
N PRO A 39 -7.66 2.67 21.12
CA PRO A 39 -7.97 1.81 22.25
C PRO A 39 -9.50 1.70 22.26
N ALA A 40 -10.01 0.49 22.04
CA ALA A 40 -11.40 0.19 22.33
C ALA A 40 -11.62 0.50 23.82
N GLY A 41 -12.32 1.61 24.10
CA GLY A 41 -12.89 1.89 25.41
C GLY A 41 -14.12 1.02 25.64
#